data_AF-A0A0Q2UNS1-F1
#
_entry.id   AF-A0A0Q2UNS1-F1
#
_cell.length_a   1.000
_cell.length_b   1.000
_cell.length_c   1.000
_cell.angle_alpha   90.00
_cell.angle_beta   90.00
_cell.angle_gamma   90.00
#
_symmetry.space_group_name_H-M   'P 1'
#
loop_
_entity.id
_entity.type
_entity.pdbx_description
1 polymer ?
#
loop_
_entity_poly.entity_id
_entity_poly.type
_entity_poly.pdbx_seq_one_letter_code
_entity_poly.pdbx_strand_id
1 'polypeptide(L)'
;MDIVSEGLVTKVIVEEDKTTIYVAFARNTPVHPFAMAVNWPIQARIVRDMVKVLGGKLGYFEIVDDTTLQRYYPLEDEMEV
;
A
#
# COMPACT_ATOMS: atom_id res chain seq x y z
N MET A 1 4.74 18.14 -1.80
CA MET A 1 3.79 17.37 -0.98
C MET A 1 4.07 15.90 -1.23
N ASP A 2 4.22 15.08 -0.20
CA ASP A 2 4.64 13.68 -0.29
C ASP A 2 3.81 12.76 0.61
N ILE A 3 3.76 11.47 0.31
CA ILE A 3 2.89 10.49 0.98
C ILE A 3 3.21 10.26 2.46
N VAL A 4 4.40 10.62 2.93
CA VAL A 4 4.78 10.48 4.34
C VAL A 4 4.29 11.69 5.12
N SER A 5 4.55 12.89 4.60
CA SER A 5 4.10 14.15 5.21
C SER A 5 2.57 14.27 5.27
N GLU A 6 1.86 13.70 4.29
CA GLU A 6 0.39 13.65 4.26
C GLU A 6 -0.22 12.54 5.15
N GLY A 7 0.61 11.78 5.87
CA GLY A 7 0.13 10.70 6.74
C GLY A 7 -0.47 9.50 5.99
N LEU A 8 -0.18 9.36 4.70
CA LEU A 8 -0.65 8.24 3.90
C LEU A 8 0.13 6.96 4.23
N VAL A 9 1.43 7.08 4.50
CA VAL A 9 2.25 6.00 5.08
C VAL A 9 2.23 6.15 6.60
N THR A 10 1.67 5.18 7.31
CA THR A 10 1.46 5.29 8.77
C THR A 10 2.49 4.54 9.58
N LYS A 11 3.07 3.47 9.05
CA LYS A 11 4.09 2.68 9.74
C LYS A 11 4.95 1.91 8.74
N VAL A 12 6.22 1.71 9.08
CA VAL A 12 7.09 0.76 8.40
C VAL A 12 7.64 -0.20 9.46
N ILE A 13 7.52 -1.50 9.21
CA ILE A 13 8.12 -2.56 10.03
C ILE A 13 9.16 -3.25 9.17
N VAL A 14 10.39 -3.36 9.69
CA VAL A 14 11.49 -4.07 9.04
C VAL A 14 11.82 -5.29 9.89
N GLU A 15 11.69 -6.47 9.28
CA GLU A 15 12.07 -7.76 9.83
C GLU A 15 13.26 -8.32 9.03
N GLU A 16 13.85 -9.45 9.45
CA GLU A 16 15.08 -9.98 8.83
C GLU A 16 14.95 -10.26 7.33
N ASP A 17 13.77 -10.69 6.88
CA ASP A 17 13.49 -11.12 5.51
C ASP A 17 12.39 -10.32 4.80
N LYS A 18 11.64 -9.49 5.55
CA LYS A 18 10.44 -8.79 5.06
C LYS A 18 10.38 -7.35 5.56
N THR A 19 9.99 -6.44 4.67
CA THR A 19 9.57 -5.07 5.04
C THR A 19 8.07 -4.90 4.84
N THR A 20 7.32 -4.53 5.89
CA THR A 20 5.89 -4.23 5.79
C THR A 20 5.66 -2.72 5.85
N ILE A 21 5.02 -2.18 4.83
CA ILE A 21 4.66 -0.77 4.73
C ILE A 21 3.16 -0.63 4.92
N TYR A 22 2.77 0.07 5.98
CA TYR A 22 1.36 0.32 6.30
C TYR A 22 0.91 1.65 5.69
N VAL A 23 -0.25 1.62 5.03
CA VAL A 23 -0.87 2.79 4.40
C VAL A 23 -2.28 3.03 4.94
N ALA A 24 -2.70 4.29 5.04
CA ALA A 24 -4.03 4.68 5.52
C ALA A 24 -5.02 4.94 4.37
N PHE A 25 -5.09 4.02 3.40
CA PHE A 25 -5.97 4.19 2.23
C PHE A 25 -7.44 4.13 2.63
N ALA A 26 -7.82 3.14 3.43
CA ALA A 26 -9.18 2.96 3.90
C ALA A 26 -9.65 4.13 4.78
N ARG A 27 -8.79 4.66 5.67
CA ARG A 27 -9.16 5.81 6.53
C ARG A 27 -9.44 7.08 5.75
N ASN A 28 -8.66 7.32 4.69
CA ASN A 28 -8.77 8.51 3.86
C ASN A 28 -9.80 8.38 2.72
N THR A 29 -10.46 7.22 2.62
CA THR A 29 -11.48 6.95 1.60
C THR A 29 -12.85 6.87 2.27
N PRO A 30 -13.83 7.71 1.86
CA PRO A 30 -15.18 7.60 2.40
C PRO A 30 -15.76 6.21 2.17
N VAL A 31 -16.47 5.69 3.18
CA VAL A 31 -16.97 4.30 3.24
C VAL A 31 -18.01 3.95 2.16
N HIS A 32 -18.44 4.93 1.36
CA HIS A 32 -19.42 4.72 0.30
C HIS A 32 -18.77 4.00 -0.90
N PRO A 33 -19.39 2.92 -1.46
CA PRO A 33 -18.78 2.12 -2.54
C PRO A 33 -18.31 2.93 -3.75
N PHE A 34 -19.07 3.97 -4.12
CA PHE A 34 -18.68 4.89 -5.20
C PHE A 34 -17.40 5.68 -4.89
N ALA A 35 -17.25 6.18 -3.66
CA ALA A 35 -16.06 6.90 -3.25
C ALA A 35 -14.83 5.99 -3.22
N MET A 36 -15.00 4.71 -2.85
CA MET A 36 -13.94 3.70 -2.96
C MET A 36 -13.51 3.48 -4.42
N ALA A 37 -14.46 3.27 -5.33
CA ALA A 37 -14.18 3.03 -6.74
C ALA A 37 -13.48 4.23 -7.41
N VAL A 38 -13.82 5.46 -7.03
CA VAL A 38 -13.18 6.68 -7.57
C VAL A 38 -11.76 6.86 -7.03
N ASN A 39 -11.48 6.44 -5.79
CA ASN A 39 -10.15 6.56 -5.18
C ASN A 39 -9.21 5.41 -5.56
N TRP A 40 -9.75 4.25 -5.94
CA TRP A 40 -8.98 3.06 -6.30
C TRP A 40 -7.90 3.31 -7.37
N PRO A 41 -8.14 4.03 -8.48
CA PRO A 41 -7.09 4.30 -9.48
C PRO A 41 -5.91 5.11 -8.92
N ILE A 42 -6.18 6.04 -7.99
CA ILE A 42 -5.15 6.85 -7.35
C ILE A 42 -4.32 5.96 -6.41
N GLN A 43 -4.98 5.15 -5.58
CA GLN A 43 -4.34 4.19 -4.68
C GLN A 43 -3.46 3.20 -5.46
N ALA A 44 -3.99 2.61 -6.54
CA ALA A 44 -3.27 1.69 -7.41
C ALA A 44 -2.04 2.34 -8.06
N ARG A 45 -2.15 3.62 -8.46
CA ARG A 45 -1.00 4.38 -8.98
C ARG A 45 0.07 4.57 -7.92
N ILE A 46 -0.32 4.97 -6.70
CA ILE A 46 0.62 5.16 -5.58
C ILE A 46 1.36 3.86 -5.28
N VAL A 47 0.64 2.74 -5.15
CA VAL A 47 1.22 1.42 -4.91
C VAL A 47 2.20 1.04 -6.03
N ARG A 48 1.80 1.22 -7.30
CA ARG A 48 2.69 0.94 -8.44
C ARG A 48 3.97 1.78 -8.41
N ASP A 49 3.86 3.06 -8.10
CA ASP A 49 5.00 3.96 -8.00
C ASP A 49 5.93 3.55 -6.83
N MET A 50 5.37 3.16 -5.69
CA MET A 50 6.12 2.60 -4.56
C MET A 50 6.86 1.33 -4.96
N VAL A 51 6.17 0.36 -5.57
CA VAL A 51 6.77 -0.92 -6.01
C VAL A 51 7.92 -0.68 -6.99
N LYS A 52 7.74 0.24 -7.95
CA LYS A 52 8.79 0.59 -8.91
C LYS A 52 10.04 1.16 -8.23
N VAL A 53 9.87 1.97 -7.18
CA VAL A 53 10.99 2.61 -6.47
C VAL A 53 11.67 1.65 -5.49
N LEU A 54 10.88 0.79 -4.84
CA LEU A 54 11.33 -0.06 -3.73
C LEU A 54 11.78 -1.45 -4.19
N GLY A 55 11.22 -1.99 -5.28
CA GLY A 55 11.54 -3.34 -5.75
C GLY A 55 12.99 -3.57 -6.18
N GLY A 56 13.73 -2.49 -6.49
CA GLY A 56 15.17 -2.56 -6.73
C GLY A 56 16.05 -2.30 -5.50
N LYS A 57 15.45 -2.05 -4.33
CA LYS A 57 16.15 -1.60 -3.11
C LYS A 57 15.89 -2.47 -1.90
N LEU A 58 14.68 -3.01 -1.79
CA LEU A 58 14.28 -3.91 -0.71
C LEU A 58 14.34 -5.35 -1.21
N GLY A 59 14.48 -6.28 -0.26
CA GLY A 59 14.20 -7.70 -0.50
C GLY A 59 12.70 -7.92 -0.67
N TYR A 60 12.13 -8.91 0.02
CA TYR A 60 10.68 -9.07 0.04
C TYR A 60 10.02 -7.92 0.82
N PHE A 61 8.94 -7.36 0.29
CA PHE A 61 8.18 -6.31 0.98
C PHE A 61 6.69 -6.38 0.64
N GLU A 62 5.87 -5.88 1.56
CA GLU A 62 4.42 -5.83 1.43
C GLU A 62 3.91 -4.41 1.66
N ILE A 63 2.83 -4.05 0.96
CA ILE A 63 2.08 -2.82 1.19
C ILE A 63 0.69 -3.20 1.67
N VAL A 64 0.32 -2.76 2.87
CA VAL A 64 -0.86 -3.23 3.59
C VAL A 64 -1.64 -2.04 4.16
N ASP A 65 -2.97 -2.09 4.11
CA ASP A 65 -3.81 -1.08 4.78
C ASP A 65 -3.70 -1.20 6.31
N ASP A 66 -3.55 -0.08 6.99
CA ASP A 66 -3.35 -0.04 8.44
C ASP A 66 -4.62 -0.29 9.27
N THR A 67 -5.78 -0.34 8.61
CA THR A 67 -7.09 -0.49 9.24
C THR A 67 -7.73 -1.81 8.84
N THR A 68 -7.80 -2.09 7.54
CA THR A 68 -8.44 -3.30 7.02
C THR A 68 -7.48 -4.47 6.93
N LEU A 69 -6.17 -4.24 7.04
CA LEU A 69 -5.12 -5.22 6.78
C LEU A 69 -5.17 -5.79 5.35
N GLN A 70 -5.90 -5.15 4.44
CA GLN A 70 -5.92 -5.51 3.03
C GLN A 70 -4.52 -5.32 2.45
N ARG A 71 -4.02 -6.35 1.77
CA ARG A 71 -2.76 -6.27 1.04
C ARG A 71 -2.98 -5.65 -0.34
N TYR A 72 -2.23 -4.60 -0.63
CA TYR A 72 -2.16 -3.96 -1.94
C TYR A 72 -0.97 -4.43 -2.77
N TYR A 73 0.07 -4.97 -2.13
CA TYR A 73 1.22 -5.58 -2.79
C TYR A 73 1.91 -6.64 -1.90
N PRO A 74 2.34 -7.78 -2.45
CA PRO A 74 1.89 -8.32 -3.74
C PRO A 74 0.37 -8.53 -3.75
N LEU A 75 -0.27 -8.40 -4.92
CA LEU A 75 -1.70 -8.72 -5.03
C LEU A 75 -1.88 -10.22 -4.85
N GLU A 76 -2.96 -10.66 -4.19
CA GLU A 76 -3.18 -12.09 -3.90
C GLU A 76 -3.14 -12.97 -5.17
N ASP A 77 -3.57 -12.42 -6.32
CA ASP A 77 -3.54 -13.12 -7.62
C ASP A 77 -2.13 -13.34 -8.20
N GLU A 78 -1.09 -12.66 -7.68
CA GLU A 78 0.31 -12.83 -8.13
C GLU A 78 1.03 -13.96 -7.37
N MET A 79 0.37 -14.62 -6.41
CA MET A 79 0.93 -15.72 -5.61
C MET A 79 0.60 -17.12 -6.16
N GLU A 80 -0.25 -17.24 -7.18
CA GLU A 80 -0.47 -18.49 -7.92
C GLU A 80 0.43 -18.55 -9.16
N VAL A 81 1.66 -19.04 -9.00
CA VAL A 81 2.52 -19.51 -10.11
C VAL A 81 3.17 -20.83 -9.75
#